data_AF-A0A354G825-F1
#
_entry.id   AF-A0A354G825-F1
#
_cell.length_a   1.000
_cell.length_b   1.000
_cell.length_c   1.000
_cell.angle_alpha   90.00
_cell.angle_beta   90.00
_cell.angle_gamma   90.00
#
_symmetry.space_group_name_H-M   'P 1'
#
loop_
_entity.id
_entity.type
_entity.pdbx_description
1 polymer ?
#
loop_
_entity_poly.entity_id
_entity_poly.type
_entity_poly.pdbx_seq_one_letter_code
_entity_poly.pdbx_strand_id
1 'polypeptide(L)'
;MGIDIEWIDENNETIDSLLDNNNKLLHFLNNEFILSSSLLKYVDFYGDTIFNQLQIPEILLEFENYLKINKEKEMLNYTIYFIKQHINEPHTYLKFIGD
;
A
#
# COMPACT_ATOMS: atom_id res chain seq x y z
N MET A 1 -5.88 -6.05 -13.65
CA MET A 1 -5.36 -6.99 -12.65
C MET A 1 -4.08 -6.40 -12.10
N GLY A 2 -4.26 -5.41 -11.24
CA GLY A 2 -3.23 -4.69 -10.50
C GLY A 2 -3.64 -4.63 -9.03
N ILE A 3 -2.92 -3.86 -8.21
CA ILE A 3 -3.36 -3.57 -6.84
C ILE A 3 -3.49 -2.07 -6.69
N ASP A 4 -4.72 -1.60 -6.56
CA ASP A 4 -4.98 -0.18 -6.31
C ASP A 4 -4.90 0.12 -4.82
N ILE A 5 -4.59 1.37 -4.47
CA ILE A 5 -4.57 1.82 -3.08
C ILE A 5 -5.51 2.99 -2.93
N GLU A 6 -6.37 2.94 -1.91
CA GLU A 6 -7.28 4.02 -1.56
C GLU A 6 -7.06 4.46 -0.11
N TRP A 7 -7.18 5.76 0.12
CA TRP A 7 -7.52 6.29 1.42
C TRP A 7 -9.03 6.29 1.56
N ILE A 8 -9.53 5.72 2.65
CA ILE A 8 -10.95 5.68 2.96
C ILE A 8 -11.21 6.24 4.36
N ASP A 9 -12.43 6.74 4.61
CA ASP A 9 -12.90 7.13 5.94
C ASP A 9 -13.55 5.96 6.71
N GLU A 10 -14.14 6.21 7.88
CA GLU A 10 -14.85 5.21 8.68
C GLU A 10 -16.16 4.71 8.06
N ASN A 11 -16.70 5.43 7.08
CA ASN A 11 -17.89 5.06 6.32
C ASN A 11 -17.54 4.33 5.02
N ASN A 12 -16.24 4.04 4.80
CA ASN A 12 -15.71 3.42 3.60
C ASN A 12 -15.92 4.29 2.35
N GLU A 13 -15.97 5.61 2.52
CA GLU A 13 -15.93 6.60 1.45
C GLU A 13 -14.48 6.89 1.05
N THR A 14 -14.19 6.88 -0.26
CA THR A 14 -12.86 7.15 -0.79
C THR A 14 -12.51 8.63 -0.66
N ILE A 15 -11.40 8.92 0.03
CA ILE A 15 -10.81 10.25 0.21
C ILE A 15 -9.85 10.55 -0.95
N ASP A 16 -8.98 9.58 -1.27
CA ASP A 16 -8.00 9.68 -2.35
C ASP A 16 -7.65 8.28 -2.89
N SER A 17 -7.15 8.19 -4.11
CA SER A 17 -6.82 6.91 -4.75
C SER A 17 -5.56 6.95 -5.61
N LEU A 18 -4.86 5.82 -5.63
CA LEU A 18 -3.67 5.57 -6.43
C LEU A 18 -3.90 4.28 -7.23
N LEU A 19 -4.00 4.42 -8.54
CA LEU A 19 -4.24 3.31 -9.46
C LEU A 19 -2.92 2.66 -9.92
N ASP A 20 -2.86 1.32 -9.92
CA ASP A 20 -1.73 0.53 -10.40
C ASP A 20 -1.91 0.12 -11.88
N ASN A 21 -2.01 1.11 -12.76
CA ASN A 21 -2.29 0.93 -14.19
C ASN A 21 -1.29 0.02 -14.94
N ASN A 22 -0.09 -0.21 -14.37
CA ASN A 22 0.99 -0.99 -14.99
C ASN A 22 1.36 -2.24 -14.18
N ASN A 23 0.55 -2.65 -13.19
CA ASN A 23 0.77 -3.80 -12.33
C ASN A 23 2.13 -3.77 -11.59
N LYS A 24 2.68 -2.59 -11.37
CA LYS A 24 3.99 -2.39 -10.73
C LYS A 24 3.89 -2.66 -9.24
N LEU A 25 2.80 -2.24 -8.61
CA LEU A 25 2.54 -2.53 -7.21
C LEU A 25 2.26 -4.02 -7.01
N LEU A 26 1.48 -4.63 -7.90
CA LEU A 26 1.27 -6.08 -7.87
C LEU A 26 2.59 -6.86 -8.01
N HIS A 27 3.46 -6.48 -8.95
CA HIS A 27 4.76 -7.13 -9.12
C HIS A 27 5.66 -6.96 -7.88
N PHE A 28 5.60 -5.80 -7.24
CA PHE A 28 6.25 -5.56 -5.96
C PHE A 28 5.72 -6.47 -4.85
N LEU A 29 4.40 -6.53 -4.68
CA LEU A 29 3.75 -7.31 -3.62
C LEU A 29 3.93 -8.82 -3.78
N ASN A 30 4.07 -9.29 -5.03
CA ASN A 30 4.34 -10.70 -5.33
C ASN A 30 5.83 -11.09 -5.22
N ASN A 31 6.70 -10.23 -4.69
CA ASN A 31 8.11 -10.53 -4.48
C ASN A 31 8.32 -11.42 -3.23
N GLU A 32 9.23 -12.38 -3.27
CA GLU A 32 9.57 -13.23 -2.11
C GLU A 32 9.97 -12.43 -0.86
N PHE A 33 10.54 -11.23 -1.04
CA PHE A 33 10.86 -10.33 0.07
C PHE A 33 9.61 -9.96 0.89
N ILE A 34 8.45 -9.85 0.24
CA ILE A 34 7.19 -9.51 0.88
C ILE A 34 6.67 -10.64 1.77
N LEU A 35 7.00 -11.90 1.49
CA LEU A 35 6.65 -13.01 2.38
C LEU A 35 7.29 -12.87 3.78
N SER A 36 8.42 -12.15 3.86
CA SER A 36 9.09 -11.85 5.13
C SER A 36 8.57 -10.59 5.83
N SER A 37 7.68 -9.83 5.19
CA SER A 37 7.10 -8.63 5.78
C SER A 37 6.17 -8.94 6.95
N SER A 38 5.99 -7.98 7.84
CA SER A 38 5.05 -8.04 8.95
C SER A 38 3.62 -7.88 8.45
N LEU A 39 3.36 -6.88 7.62
CA LEU A 39 2.01 -6.48 7.21
C LEU A 39 1.73 -6.69 5.72
N LEU A 40 2.65 -6.32 4.82
CA LEU A 40 2.40 -6.38 3.38
C LEU A 40 2.09 -7.79 2.86
N LYS A 41 2.55 -8.85 3.55
CA LYS A 41 2.23 -10.26 3.22
C LYS A 41 0.75 -10.62 3.35
N TYR A 42 -0.03 -9.77 4.03
CA TYR A 42 -1.46 -9.98 4.21
C TYR A 42 -2.30 -9.23 3.19
N VAL A 43 -1.68 -8.49 2.26
CA VAL A 43 -2.42 -7.91 1.14
C VAL A 43 -2.97 -9.04 0.28
N ASP A 44 -4.30 -9.10 0.21
CA ASP A 44 -5.03 -10.01 -0.67
C ASP A 44 -4.96 -9.48 -2.11
N PHE A 45 -4.48 -10.31 -3.03
CA PHE A 45 -4.36 -9.93 -4.45
C PHE A 45 -5.68 -10.08 -5.21
N TYR A 46 -6.69 -10.68 -4.60
CA TYR A 46 -8.01 -10.92 -5.20
C TYR A 46 -9.16 -10.33 -4.36
N GLY A 47 -8.83 -9.49 -3.38
CA GLY A 47 -9.78 -8.93 -2.45
C GLY A 47 -9.29 -7.63 -1.83
N ASP A 48 -10.09 -7.10 -0.90
CA ASP A 48 -9.80 -5.87 -0.20
C ASP A 48 -9.03 -6.14 1.10
N THR A 49 -7.94 -5.39 1.33
CA THR A 49 -7.20 -5.41 2.61
C THR A 49 -7.13 -4.01 3.18
N ILE A 50 -7.59 -3.83 4.43
CA ILE A 50 -7.66 -2.53 5.09
C ILE A 50 -6.68 -2.48 6.26
N PHE A 51 -5.90 -1.40 6.35
CA PHE A 51 -4.99 -1.11 7.43
C PHE A 51 -5.35 0.19 8.13
N ASN A 52 -5.29 0.18 9.46
CA ASN A 52 -5.56 1.36 10.26
C ASN A 52 -4.31 2.23 10.48
N GLN A 53 -4.51 3.41 11.06
CA GLN A 53 -3.44 4.37 11.37
C GLN A 53 -2.30 3.81 12.24
N LEU A 54 -2.55 2.79 13.06
CA LEU A 54 -1.50 2.17 13.88
C LEU A 54 -0.60 1.23 13.07
N GLN A 55 -1.12 0.69 11.96
CA GLN A 55 -0.43 -0.24 11.07
C GLN A 55 0.33 0.48 9.95
N ILE A 56 -0.19 1.62 9.49
CA ILE A 56 0.36 2.38 8.36
C ILE A 56 1.86 2.74 8.51
N PRO A 57 2.39 3.14 9.70
CA PRO A 57 3.81 3.40 9.86
C PRO A 57 4.72 2.20 9.55
N GLU A 58 4.29 0.99 9.91
CA GLU A 58 5.05 -0.23 9.63
C GLU A 58 4.98 -0.57 8.13
N ILE A 59 3.83 -0.38 7.48
CA ILE A 59 3.71 -0.51 6.02
C ILE A 59 4.68 0.43 5.32
N LEU A 60 4.71 1.69 5.73
CA LEU A 60 5.59 2.69 5.15
C LEU A 60 7.08 2.30 5.31
N LEU A 61 7.45 1.78 6.48
CA LEU A 61 8.79 1.28 6.75
C LEU A 61 9.15 0.10 5.83
N GLU A 62 8.23 -0.83 5.60
CA GLU A 62 8.41 -1.97 4.70
C GLU A 62 8.65 -1.51 3.25
N PHE A 63 7.84 -0.57 2.75
CA PHE A 63 8.05 0.06 1.43
C PHE A 63 9.41 0.77 1.33
N GLU A 64 9.77 1.57 2.33
CA GLU A 64 11.06 2.29 2.36
C GLU A 64 12.26 1.33 2.42
N ASN A 65 12.14 0.21 3.14
CA ASN A 65 13.19 -0.81 3.19
C ASN A 65 13.37 -1.50 1.84
N TYR A 66 12.27 -1.80 1.14
CA TYR A 66 12.36 -2.37 -0.20
C TYR A 66 12.96 -1.39 -1.21
N LEU A 67 12.60 -0.10 -1.13
CA LEU A 67 13.16 0.96 -1.99
C LEU A 67 14.70 1.04 -1.92
N LYS A 68 15.30 0.74 -0.76
CA LYS A 68 16.76 0.72 -0.58
C LYS A 68 17.43 -0.40 -1.39
N ILE A 69 16.73 -1.51 -1.59
CA ILE A 69 17.27 -2.73 -2.21
C ILE A 69 16.93 -2.79 -3.70
N ASN A 70 15.84 -2.13 -4.12
CA ASN A 70 15.35 -2.21 -5.50
C ASN A 70 15.80 -1.07 -6.43
N LYS A 71 15.90 -1.39 -7.74
CA LYS A 71 16.29 -0.44 -8.79
C LYS A 71 15.10 0.33 -9.35
N GLU A 72 13.90 -0.27 -9.36
CA GLU A 72 12.70 0.38 -9.84
C GLU A 72 12.07 1.19 -8.71
N LYS A 73 12.37 2.50 -8.69
CA LYS A 73 12.06 3.38 -7.55
C LYS A 73 10.83 4.25 -7.76
N GLU A 74 10.43 4.47 -9.00
CA GLU A 74 9.45 5.50 -9.33
C GLU A 74 8.07 5.19 -8.72
N MET A 75 7.49 4.03 -9.02
CA MET A 75 6.19 3.63 -8.47
C MET A 75 6.23 3.57 -6.93
N LEU A 76 7.26 2.96 -6.35
CA LEU A 76 7.40 2.86 -4.90
C LEU A 76 7.50 4.24 -4.23
N ASN A 77 8.23 5.19 -4.82
CA ASN A 77 8.30 6.56 -4.32
C ASN A 77 6.92 7.23 -4.36
N TYR A 78 6.16 7.05 -5.44
CA TYR A 78 4.80 7.57 -5.53
C TYR A 78 3.88 6.93 -4.49
N THR A 79 3.95 5.61 -4.31
CA THR A 79 3.19 4.90 -3.27
C THR A 79 3.56 5.38 -1.87
N ILE A 80 4.84 5.51 -1.55
CA ILE A 80 5.32 6.06 -0.26
C ILE A 80 4.81 7.49 -0.06
N TYR A 81 4.86 8.33 -1.11
CA TYR A 81 4.36 9.70 -1.06
C TYR A 81 2.85 9.76 -0.82
N PHE A 82 2.08 8.90 -1.50
CA PHE A 82 0.64 8.77 -1.36
C PHE A 82 0.25 8.30 0.06
N ILE A 83 0.91 7.27 0.56
CA ILE A 83 0.69 6.76 1.92
C ILE A 83 1.06 7.84 2.97
N LYS A 84 1.97 8.77 2.68
CA LYS A 84 2.32 9.83 3.65
C LYS A 84 1.28 10.94 3.78
N GLN A 85 0.33 11.08 2.84
CA GLN A 85 -0.58 12.24 2.82
C GLN A 85 -1.53 12.29 4.02
N HIS A 86 -2.05 11.15 4.46
CA HIS A 86 -3.11 11.06 5.48
C HIS A 86 -2.66 10.32 6.75
N ILE A 87 -1.36 10.28 7.03
CA ILE A 87 -0.83 9.68 8.26
C ILE A 87 -1.23 10.54 9.46
N ASN A 88 -1.68 9.88 10.52
CA ASN A 88 -2.20 10.47 11.76
C ASN A 88 -3.51 11.25 11.59
N GLU A 89 -4.17 11.13 10.44
CA GLU A 89 -5.54 11.61 10.32
C GLU A 89 -6.47 10.61 11.01
N PRO A 90 -7.27 11.04 12.00
CA PRO A 90 -8.16 10.14 12.71
C PRO A 90 -9.26 9.63 11.77
N HIS A 91 -9.71 8.41 12.02
CA HIS A 91 -10.79 7.75 11.28
C HIS A 91 -10.53 7.51 9.77
N THR A 92 -9.27 7.62 9.33
CA THR A 92 -8.89 7.24 7.97
C THR A 92 -8.13 5.91 7.96
N TYR A 93 -8.26 5.17 6.86
CA TYR A 93 -7.67 3.85 6.68
C TYR A 93 -7.06 3.73 5.29
N LEU A 94 -6.03 2.90 5.17
CA LEU A 94 -5.39 2.58 3.91
C LEU A 94 -5.95 1.25 3.39
N LYS A 95 -6.63 1.29 2.24
CA LYS A 95 -7.24 0.13 1.60
C LYS A 95 -6.42 -0.27 0.38
N PHE A 96 -6.04 -1.54 0.29
CA PHE A 96 -5.50 -2.17 -0.90
C PHE A 96 -6.62 -2.96 -1.58
N ILE A 97 -6.76 -2.80 -2.89
CA ILE A 97 -7.82 -3.41 -3.70
C ILE A 97 -7.16 -4.33 -4.72
N GLY A 98 -7.35 -5.63 -4.57
CA GLY A 98 -6.95 -6.64 -5.55
C GLY A 98 -7.98 -6.82 -6.67
N ASP A 99 -7.50 -7.11 -7.89
CA ASP A 99 -8.29 -7.40 -9.11
C ASP A 99 -7.88 -8.73 -9.76
#